data_AF-A0A1I3QFI9-F1
#
_entry.id   AF-A0A1I3QFI9-F1
#
_cell.length_a   1.000
_cell.length_b   1.000
_cell.length_c   1.000
_cell.angle_alpha   90.00
_cell.angle_beta   90.00
_cell.angle_gamma   90.00
#
_symmetry.space_group_name_H-M   'P 1'
#
loop_
_entity.id
_entity.type
_entity.pdbx_description
1 polymer ?
#
loop_
_entity_poly.entity_id
_entity_poly.type
_entity_poly.pdbx_seq_one_letter_code
_entity_poly.pdbx_strand_id
1 'polypeptide(L)'
;MPVLINSSDDAWPFCAEDGPPLAWWRMLPMHHFRDAEHLLVRNALERIAVIHGGEQVAAALRGDPAAAIAAALSLVPIREVSLSIDIAMTALLRSALNNDAAAALVLSHVIGRAELDHPFAAELATSWLAHHFRDARDPHRFAQAEAALSGFLRQEESGT
;
A
#
# COMPACT_ATOMS: atom_id res chain seq x y z
N MET A 1 3.60 23.00 -31.20
CA MET A 1 2.40 22.55 -30.49
C MET A 1 2.86 22.03 -29.13
N PRO A 2 2.62 22.74 -28.01
CA PRO A 2 2.93 22.18 -26.71
C PRO A 2 1.81 21.20 -26.33
N VAL A 3 2.20 19.99 -25.93
CA VAL A 3 1.29 19.00 -25.35
C VAL A 3 0.93 19.51 -23.96
N LEU A 4 -0.32 19.93 -23.78
CA LEU A 4 -0.89 20.12 -22.45
C LEU A 4 -1.00 18.74 -21.82
N ILE A 5 -0.15 18.46 -20.84
CA ILE A 5 -0.29 17.31 -19.96
C ILE A 5 -1.57 17.58 -19.16
N ASN A 6 -2.68 17.00 -19.61
CA ASN A 6 -3.95 17.06 -18.90
C ASN A 6 -3.73 16.35 -17.56
N SER A 7 -3.80 17.10 -16.46
CA SER A 7 -3.71 16.58 -15.10
C SER A 7 -4.94 15.70 -14.83
N SER A 8 -4.79 14.40 -15.04
CA SER A 8 -5.82 13.37 -14.90
C SER A 8 -6.12 13.02 -13.44
N ASP A 9 -6.44 14.01 -12.59
CA ASP A 9 -7.02 13.70 -11.26
C ASP A 9 -8.50 13.26 -11.37
N ASP A 10 -9.18 13.51 -12.52
CA ASP A 10 -10.58 13.11 -12.78
C ASP A 10 -10.74 11.77 -13.54
N ALA A 11 -9.64 11.08 -13.89
CA ALA A 11 -9.69 9.94 -14.82
C ALA A 11 -9.57 8.56 -14.16
N TRP A 12 -9.45 8.48 -12.84
CA TRP A 12 -9.30 7.21 -12.15
C TRP A 12 -10.66 6.46 -12.09
N PRO A 13 -10.72 5.17 -12.48
CA PRO A 13 -11.99 4.48 -12.70
C PRO A 13 -12.68 3.96 -11.43
N PHE A 14 -12.06 4.14 -10.26
CA PHE A 14 -12.58 3.67 -8.98
C PHE A 14 -12.73 4.81 -7.97
N CYS A 15 -13.76 4.74 -7.14
CA CYS A 15 -13.95 5.62 -6.00
C CYS A 15 -14.19 4.82 -4.71
N ALA A 16 -14.23 5.52 -3.57
CA ALA A 16 -14.33 4.91 -2.25
C ALA A 16 -15.63 4.11 -2.08
N GLU A 17 -16.68 4.48 -2.81
CA GLU A 17 -18.00 3.87 -2.82
C GLU A 17 -18.04 2.51 -3.54
N ASP A 18 -17.06 2.20 -4.39
CA ASP A 18 -17.01 0.96 -5.17
C ASP A 18 -16.57 -0.27 -4.35
N GLY A 19 -16.06 -0.06 -3.13
CA GLY A 19 -15.54 -1.16 -2.32
C GLY A 19 -15.35 -0.81 -0.85
N PRO A 20 -15.19 -1.82 0.02
CA PRO A 20 -14.94 -1.59 1.44
C PRO A 20 -13.53 -1.02 1.68
N PRO A 21 -13.26 -0.36 2.83
CA PRO A 21 -11.94 0.18 3.14
C PRO A 21 -10.78 -0.81 3.04
N LEU A 22 -11.06 -2.10 3.29
CA LEU A 22 -10.07 -3.17 3.17
C LEU A 22 -9.61 -3.47 1.73
N ALA A 23 -10.38 -3.05 0.73
CA ALA A 23 -10.04 -3.23 -0.68
C ALA A 23 -9.36 -2.00 -1.29
N TRP A 24 -9.34 -0.86 -0.59
CA TRP A 24 -8.88 0.40 -1.18
C TRP A 24 -7.39 0.42 -1.54
N TRP A 25 -6.55 -0.40 -0.90
CA TRP A 25 -5.12 -0.51 -1.25
C TRP A 25 -4.90 -0.96 -2.70
N ARG A 26 -5.83 -1.74 -3.27
CA ARG A 26 -5.80 -2.19 -4.66
C ARG A 26 -6.68 -1.35 -5.58
N MET A 27 -7.44 -0.39 -5.06
CA MET A 27 -8.40 0.38 -5.87
C MET A 27 -8.05 1.85 -5.98
N LEU A 28 -7.52 2.49 -4.93
CA LEU A 28 -7.49 3.95 -4.83
C LEU A 28 -6.06 4.51 -4.88
N PRO A 29 -5.81 5.53 -5.72
CA PRO A 29 -4.56 6.27 -5.69
C PRO A 29 -4.50 7.16 -4.44
N MET A 30 -3.31 7.58 -4.05
CA MET A 30 -3.10 8.34 -2.81
C MET A 30 -3.96 9.62 -2.71
N HIS A 31 -4.19 10.34 -3.80
CA HIS A 31 -4.97 11.59 -3.81
C HIS A 31 -6.48 11.39 -3.58
N HIS A 32 -6.98 10.14 -3.62
CA HIS A 32 -8.36 9.81 -3.25
C HIS A 32 -8.55 9.65 -1.73
N PHE A 33 -7.47 9.61 -0.93
CA PHE A 33 -7.57 9.52 0.51
C PHE A 33 -7.62 10.91 1.13
N ARG A 34 -8.82 11.32 1.60
CA ARG A 34 -9.02 12.53 2.40
C ARG A 34 -9.24 12.12 3.86
N ASP A 35 -9.51 13.10 4.72
CA ASP A 35 -9.68 12.86 6.16
C ASP A 35 -10.70 11.76 6.50
N ALA A 36 -11.78 11.67 5.71
CA ALA A 36 -12.81 10.64 5.89
C ALA A 36 -12.27 9.23 5.58
N GLU A 37 -11.56 9.06 4.47
CA GLU A 37 -11.00 7.77 4.06
C GLU A 37 -9.90 7.32 5.03
N HIS A 38 -9.06 8.24 5.51
CA HIS A 38 -8.08 7.96 6.57
C HIS A 38 -8.75 7.40 7.83
N LEU A 39 -9.86 8.03 8.26
CA LEU A 39 -10.63 7.59 9.41
C LEU A 39 -11.25 6.21 9.19
N LEU A 40 -11.80 5.95 8.00
CA LEU A 40 -12.44 4.69 7.66
C LEU A 40 -11.44 3.52 7.62
N VAL A 41 -10.25 3.73 7.04
CA VAL A 41 -9.15 2.75 7.06
C VAL A 41 -8.75 2.42 8.50
N ARG A 42 -8.55 3.45 9.34
CA ARG A 42 -8.19 3.25 10.75
C ARG A 42 -9.26 2.45 11.50
N ASN A 43 -10.52 2.85 11.38
CA ASN A 43 -11.64 2.20 12.08
C ASN A 43 -11.82 0.74 11.62
N ALA A 44 -11.61 0.44 10.35
CA ALA A 44 -11.69 -0.93 9.84
C ALA A 44 -10.64 -1.84 10.51
N LEU A 45 -9.38 -1.38 10.59
CA LEU A 45 -8.30 -2.13 11.22
C LEU A 45 -8.47 -2.27 12.73
N GLU A 46 -8.94 -1.21 13.42
CA GLU A 46 -9.21 -1.26 14.86
C GLU A 46 -10.30 -2.29 15.20
N ARG A 47 -11.39 -2.34 14.42
CA ARG A 47 -12.43 -3.35 14.59
C ARG A 47 -11.90 -4.78 14.40
N ILE A 48 -11.03 -4.98 13.42
CA ILE A 48 -10.41 -6.30 13.17
C ILE A 48 -9.47 -6.68 14.31
N ALA A 49 -8.68 -5.74 14.83
CA ALA A 49 -7.76 -5.97 15.94
C ALA A 49 -8.51 -6.46 17.20
N VAL A 50 -9.69 -5.89 17.48
CA VAL A 50 -10.57 -6.32 18.57
C VAL A 50 -11.06 -7.76 18.37
N ILE A 51 -11.37 -8.16 17.13
CA ILE A 51 -11.92 -9.48 16.82
C ILE A 51 -10.83 -10.57 16.77
N HIS A 52 -9.66 -10.26 16.21
CA HIS A 52 -8.69 -11.28 15.81
C HIS A 52 -7.58 -11.57 16.82
N GLY A 53 -7.42 -10.79 17.91
CA GLY A 53 -6.67 -11.11 19.13
C GLY A 53 -5.23 -11.68 19.05
N GLY A 54 -4.69 -11.95 17.88
CA GLY A 54 -3.47 -12.71 17.65
C GLY A 54 -2.24 -11.81 17.58
N GLU A 55 -1.17 -12.22 18.25
CA GLU A 55 0.06 -11.43 18.41
C GLU A 55 0.78 -11.13 17.08
N GLN A 56 0.68 -12.00 16.07
CA GLN A 56 1.48 -11.89 14.84
C GLN A 56 1.18 -10.63 14.00
N VAL A 57 -0.08 -10.20 13.91
CA VAL A 57 -0.47 -9.01 13.13
C VAL A 57 -0.88 -7.82 14.00
N ALA A 58 -0.94 -7.99 15.33
CA ALA A 58 -1.39 -6.94 16.25
C ALA A 58 -0.54 -5.66 16.21
N ALA A 59 0.77 -5.76 15.94
CA ALA A 59 1.61 -4.57 15.78
C ALA A 59 1.26 -3.79 14.50
N ALA A 60 1.14 -4.48 13.36
CA ALA A 60 0.74 -3.88 12.08
C ALA A 60 -0.66 -3.25 12.17
N LEU A 61 -1.62 -3.94 12.77
CA LEU A 61 -2.99 -3.44 12.97
C LEU A 61 -3.03 -2.19 13.86
N ARG A 62 -2.11 -2.06 14.83
CA ARG A 62 -1.96 -0.86 15.66
C ARG A 62 -1.24 0.29 14.95
N GLY A 63 -0.68 0.05 13.77
CA GLY A 63 -0.04 1.06 12.92
C GLY A 63 1.48 1.10 13.06
N ASP A 64 2.11 0.00 13.49
CA ASP A 64 3.56 -0.16 13.40
C ASP A 64 3.97 -0.34 11.93
N PRO A 65 4.73 0.60 11.33
CA PRO A 65 5.09 0.52 9.92
C PRO A 65 6.02 -0.63 9.59
N ALA A 66 6.96 -0.98 10.49
CA ALA A 66 7.91 -2.06 10.24
C ALA A 66 7.20 -3.43 10.24
N ALA A 67 6.28 -3.63 11.18
CA ALA A 67 5.44 -4.82 11.21
C ALA A 67 4.51 -4.90 9.98
N ALA A 68 3.95 -3.77 9.53
CA ALA A 68 3.10 -3.73 8.34
C ALA A 68 3.87 -4.04 7.05
N ILE A 69 5.08 -3.50 6.91
CA ILE A 69 6.00 -3.81 5.80
C ILE A 69 6.36 -5.30 5.79
N ALA A 70 6.79 -5.84 6.95
CA ALA A 70 7.15 -7.25 7.05
C ALA A 70 5.98 -8.18 6.71
N ALA A 71 4.77 -7.85 7.19
CA ALA A 71 3.56 -8.59 6.86
C ALA A 71 3.27 -8.56 5.35
N ALA A 72 3.31 -7.40 4.71
CA ALA A 72 3.06 -7.27 3.28
C ALA A 72 4.08 -8.00 2.41
N LEU A 73 5.38 -7.89 2.74
CA LEU A 73 6.44 -8.58 1.99
C LEU A 73 6.31 -10.10 2.08
N SER A 74 5.81 -10.64 3.20
CA SER A 74 5.58 -12.08 3.35
C SER A 74 4.47 -12.65 2.45
N LEU A 75 3.69 -11.78 1.79
CA LEU A 75 2.58 -12.13 0.91
C LEU A 75 2.94 -12.12 -0.58
N VAL A 76 4.14 -11.67 -0.93
CA VAL A 76 4.58 -11.57 -2.34
C VAL A 76 5.06 -12.95 -2.83
N PRO A 77 4.70 -13.37 -4.06
CA PRO A 77 3.78 -12.71 -5.00
C PRO A 77 2.30 -12.95 -4.64
N ILE A 78 1.48 -11.89 -4.75
CA ILE A 78 0.02 -11.97 -4.58
C ILE A 78 -0.60 -12.46 -5.90
N ARG A 79 -1.05 -13.71 -5.93
CA ARG A 79 -1.75 -14.31 -7.07
C ARG A 79 -3.27 -14.33 -6.93
N GLU A 80 -3.75 -14.32 -5.70
CA GLU A 80 -5.18 -14.31 -5.39
C GLU A 80 -5.39 -13.43 -4.16
N VAL A 81 -6.39 -12.54 -4.21
CA VAL A 81 -6.71 -11.65 -3.10
C VAL A 81 -7.61 -12.39 -2.11
N SER A 82 -7.20 -12.42 -0.85
CA SER A 82 -7.97 -12.97 0.26
C SER A 82 -8.14 -11.94 1.37
N LEU A 83 -9.03 -12.21 2.33
CA LEU A 83 -9.27 -11.30 3.45
C LEU A 83 -7.98 -11.04 4.28
N SER A 84 -7.11 -12.04 4.46
CA SER A 84 -5.85 -11.84 5.19
C SER A 84 -4.89 -10.92 4.43
N ILE A 85 -4.84 -11.04 3.11
CA ILE A 85 -4.07 -10.14 2.24
C ILE A 85 -4.64 -8.73 2.33
N ASP A 86 -5.96 -8.57 2.20
CA ASP A 86 -6.62 -7.27 2.32
C ASP A 86 -6.33 -6.61 3.68
N ILE A 87 -6.32 -7.37 4.79
CA ILE A 87 -5.98 -6.87 6.12
C ILE A 87 -4.53 -6.38 6.19
N ALA A 88 -3.57 -7.20 5.73
CA ALA A 88 -2.15 -6.87 5.78
C ALA A 88 -1.81 -5.66 4.88
N MET A 89 -2.35 -5.66 3.66
CA MET A 89 -2.17 -4.56 2.72
C MET A 89 -2.85 -3.29 3.19
N THR A 90 -3.99 -3.38 3.88
CA THR A 90 -4.63 -2.21 4.49
C THR A 90 -3.83 -1.66 5.68
N ALA A 91 -3.17 -2.51 6.46
CA ALA A 91 -2.25 -2.07 7.52
C ALA A 91 -1.03 -1.34 6.94
N LEU A 92 -0.49 -1.83 5.81
CA LEU A 92 0.57 -1.16 5.06
C LEU A 92 0.08 0.19 4.51
N LEU A 93 -1.09 0.22 3.87
CA LEU A 93 -1.76 1.41 3.37
C LEU A 93 -1.90 2.46 4.47
N ARG A 94 -2.39 2.09 5.66
CA ARG A 94 -2.49 3.01 6.81
C ARG A 94 -1.13 3.63 7.15
N SER A 95 -0.06 2.85 7.10
CA SER A 95 1.29 3.34 7.39
C SER A 95 1.77 4.33 6.32
N ALA A 96 1.54 4.02 5.04
CA ALA A 96 1.83 4.91 3.92
C ALA A 96 1.05 6.25 4.03
N LEU A 97 -0.24 6.18 4.37
CA LEU A 97 -1.10 7.35 4.62
C LEU A 97 -0.64 8.21 5.80
N ASN A 98 0.09 7.63 6.76
CA ASN A 98 0.70 8.36 7.87
C ASN A 98 2.11 8.89 7.54
N ASN A 99 2.39 9.11 6.25
CA ASN A 99 3.65 9.63 5.70
C ASN A 99 4.87 8.70 5.91
N ASP A 100 4.65 7.39 6.04
CA ASP A 100 5.76 6.44 6.08
C ASP A 100 6.27 6.13 4.66
N ALA A 101 7.46 6.64 4.37
CA ALA A 101 8.16 6.47 3.11
C ALA A 101 8.40 5.03 2.69
N ALA A 102 8.80 4.21 3.66
CA ALA A 102 9.12 2.82 3.43
C ALA A 102 7.83 2.05 3.09
N ALA A 103 6.76 2.33 3.83
CA ALA A 103 5.47 1.71 3.60
C ALA A 103 4.89 2.09 2.22
N ALA A 104 5.01 3.34 1.80
CA ALA A 104 4.54 3.79 0.49
C ALA A 104 5.31 3.13 -0.67
N LEU A 105 6.64 3.02 -0.55
CA LEU A 105 7.49 2.33 -1.53
C LEU A 105 7.15 0.84 -1.62
N VAL A 106 7.02 0.16 -0.48
CA VAL A 106 6.64 -1.26 -0.44
C VAL A 106 5.22 -1.45 -0.98
N LEU A 107 4.28 -0.58 -0.66
CA LEU A 107 2.90 -0.63 -1.16
C LEU A 107 2.88 -0.53 -2.68
N SER A 108 3.58 0.45 -3.24
CA SER A 108 3.75 0.60 -4.69
C SER A 108 4.33 -0.67 -5.32
N HIS A 109 5.38 -1.22 -4.73
CA HIS A 109 6.03 -2.43 -5.23
C HIS A 109 5.10 -3.65 -5.23
N VAL A 110 4.41 -3.89 -4.12
CA VAL A 110 3.50 -5.04 -3.97
C VAL A 110 2.33 -4.91 -4.94
N ILE A 111 1.73 -3.72 -5.08
CA ILE A 111 0.66 -3.46 -6.07
C ILE A 111 1.15 -3.75 -7.49
N GLY A 112 2.35 -3.29 -7.85
CA GLY A 112 2.89 -3.49 -9.20
C GLY A 112 3.20 -4.95 -9.56
N ARG A 113 3.22 -5.85 -8.57
CA ARG A 113 3.45 -7.30 -8.75
C ARG A 113 2.22 -8.16 -8.45
N ALA A 114 1.14 -7.57 -7.96
CA ALA A 114 -0.06 -8.30 -7.62
C ALA A 114 -0.89 -8.60 -8.88
N GLU A 115 -1.44 -9.82 -8.95
CA GLU A 115 -2.47 -10.16 -9.93
C GLU A 115 -3.81 -9.58 -9.43
N LEU A 116 -4.13 -8.36 -9.90
CA LEU A 116 -5.39 -7.67 -9.57
C LEU A 116 -6.45 -7.92 -10.64
N ASP A 117 -7.72 -7.88 -10.24
CA ASP A 117 -8.89 -8.09 -11.12
C ASP A 117 -9.13 -6.93 -12.12
N HIS A 118 -8.16 -6.02 -12.29
CA HIS A 118 -8.25 -4.89 -13.21
C HIS A 118 -6.87 -4.54 -13.80
N PRO A 119 -6.84 -3.90 -14.99
CA PRO A 119 -5.58 -3.63 -15.69
C PRO A 119 -4.74 -2.49 -15.08
N PHE A 120 -5.28 -1.71 -14.13
CA PHE A 120 -4.67 -0.47 -13.63
C PHE A 120 -3.60 -0.64 -12.53
N ALA A 121 -3.06 -1.85 -12.32
CA ALA A 121 -2.12 -2.13 -11.24
C ALA A 121 -0.82 -1.29 -11.37
N ALA A 122 -0.31 -1.14 -12.59
CA ALA A 122 0.93 -0.39 -12.85
C ALA A 122 0.75 1.12 -12.60
N GLU A 123 -0.37 1.68 -13.03
CA GLU A 123 -0.72 3.09 -12.81
C GLU A 123 -0.97 3.36 -11.33
N LEU A 124 -1.65 2.43 -10.63
CA LEU A 124 -1.90 2.52 -9.21
C LEU A 124 -0.58 2.52 -8.43
N ALA A 125 0.31 1.55 -8.71
CA ALA A 125 1.64 1.47 -8.13
C ALA A 125 2.44 2.77 -8.37
N THR A 126 2.40 3.30 -9.59
CA THR A 126 3.09 4.55 -9.95
C THR A 126 2.54 5.74 -9.17
N SER A 127 1.22 5.81 -8.96
CA SER A 127 0.60 6.90 -8.21
C SER A 127 1.10 6.98 -6.76
N TRP A 128 1.27 5.82 -6.11
CA TRP A 128 1.80 5.71 -4.75
C TRP A 128 3.27 6.10 -4.68
N LEU A 129 4.06 5.70 -5.67
CA LEU A 129 5.48 6.05 -5.74
C LEU A 129 5.69 7.55 -6.02
N ALA A 130 4.97 8.11 -6.99
CA ALA A 130 5.10 9.49 -7.42
C ALA A 130 4.71 10.50 -6.33
N HIS A 131 3.68 10.18 -5.54
CA HIS A 131 3.27 11.05 -4.44
C HIS A 131 4.34 11.07 -3.34
N HIS A 132 4.94 9.92 -3.02
CA HIS A 132 5.92 9.86 -1.96
C HIS A 132 7.26 10.56 -2.32
N PHE A 133 7.68 10.52 -3.59
CA PHE A 133 8.84 11.30 -4.04
C PHE A 133 8.68 12.80 -3.91
N ARG A 134 7.44 13.31 -3.95
CA ARG A 134 7.15 14.74 -3.77
C ARG A 134 7.20 15.17 -2.30
N ASP A 135 6.99 14.22 -1.38
CA ASP A 135 6.80 14.47 0.05
C ASP A 135 7.94 13.95 0.94
N ALA A 136 9.01 13.42 0.34
CA ALA A 136 10.15 12.80 1.04
C ALA A 136 10.87 13.79 1.98
N ARG A 137 10.35 13.89 3.21
CA ARG A 137 10.94 14.63 4.34
C ARG A 137 12.05 13.85 5.05
N ASP A 138 12.27 12.57 4.70
CA ASP A 138 13.31 11.71 5.29
C ASP A 138 13.94 10.73 4.26
N PRO A 139 15.02 11.16 3.57
CA PRO A 139 15.74 10.34 2.60
C PRO A 139 16.39 9.07 3.18
N HIS A 140 16.68 9.04 4.48
CA HIS A 140 17.41 7.93 5.10
C HIS A 140 16.52 6.70 5.28
N ARG A 141 15.28 6.91 5.75
CA ARG A 141 14.28 5.83 5.88
C ARG A 141 13.90 5.25 4.52
N PHE A 142 13.79 6.09 3.49
CA PHE A 142 13.56 5.66 2.12
C PHE A 142 14.68 4.73 1.62
N ALA A 143 15.95 5.14 1.78
CA ALA A 143 17.09 4.34 1.34
C ALA A 143 17.17 2.99 2.07
N GLN A 144 16.81 2.93 3.36
CA GLN A 144 16.72 1.65 4.09
C GLN A 144 15.62 0.75 3.53
N ALA A 145 14.46 1.31 3.19
CA ALA A 145 13.35 0.56 2.61
C ALA A 145 13.69 0.03 1.21
N GLU A 146 14.32 0.87 0.39
CA GLU A 146 14.84 0.50 -0.93
C GLU A 146 15.91 -0.60 -0.82
N ALA A 147 16.80 -0.51 0.17
CA ALA A 147 17.81 -1.54 0.43
C ALA A 147 17.18 -2.86 0.92
N ALA A 148 16.18 -2.79 1.80
CA ALA A 148 15.43 -3.95 2.27
C ALA A 148 14.66 -4.62 1.11
N LEU A 149 14.02 -3.82 0.25
CA LEU A 149 13.33 -4.30 -0.94
C LEU A 149 14.31 -4.93 -1.93
N SER A 150 15.44 -4.29 -2.18
CA SER A 150 16.50 -4.83 -3.06
C SER A 150 17.07 -6.14 -2.51
N GLY A 151 17.22 -6.25 -1.19
CA GLY A 151 17.62 -7.48 -0.51
C GLY A 151 16.59 -8.59 -0.68
N PHE A 152 15.31 -8.28 -0.47
CA PHE A 152 14.20 -9.21 -0.67
C PHE A 152 14.14 -9.73 -2.12
N LEU A 153 14.22 -8.83 -3.11
CA LEU A 153 14.21 -9.18 -4.53
C LEU A 153 15.37 -10.11 -4.90
N ARG A 154 16.57 -9.85 -4.40
CA ARG A 154 17.73 -10.71 -4.63
C ARG A 154 17.55 -12.11 -4.02
N GLN A 155 16.84 -12.20 -2.90
CA GLN A 155 16.58 -13.47 -2.23
C GLN A 155 15.53 -14.31 -2.99
N GLU A 156 14.51 -13.68 -3.59
CA GLU A 156 13.57 -14.36 -4.51
C GLU A 156 14.28 -14.93 -5.75
N GLU A 157 15.19 -14.17 -6.36
CA GLU A 157 15.92 -14.60 -7.57
C GLU A 157 16.93 -15.73 -7.32
N SER A 158 17.39 -15.89 -6.07
CA SER A 158 18.38 -16.92 -5.69
C SER A 158 17.73 -18.25 -5.25
N GLY A 159 16.41 -18.30 -5.16
CA GLY A 159 15.63 -19.46 -4.67
C GLY A 159 14.94 -20.28 -5.75
N THR A 160 15.29 -20.08 -7.03
CA THR A 160 14.76 -20.85 -8.18
C THR A 160 15.82 -21.75 -8.77
#